data_AF-A0A966GVD9-F1
#
_entry.id   AF-A0A966GVD9-F1
#
_cell.length_a   1.000
_cell.length_b   1.000
_cell.length_c   1.000
_cell.angle_alpha   90.00
_cell.angle_beta   90.00
_cell.angle_gamma   90.00
#
_symmetry.space_group_name_H-M   'P 1'
#
loop_
_entity.id
_entity.type
_entity.pdbx_description
1 polymer ?
#
loop_
_entity_poly.entity_id
_entity_poly.type
_entity_poly.pdbx_seq_one_letter_code
_entity_poly.pdbx_strand_id
1 'polypeptide(L)'
;MTFKQLCRQVVILGTLLIWLIKFLIRPLHLLPHGADFMLGVAPNLLGSFLIPFGAYWFFHGRDHLMARLLRLQNAVELRQVCLISFGLLVLNEYLQMFPVFGRTFDVYDILMSVPGLGLSYFSFTWLQQRYAASAG
;
A
#
# COMPACT_ATOMS: atom_id res chain seq x y z
N MET A 1 -18.35 13.94 -3.50
CA MET A 1 -17.28 13.33 -2.69
C MET A 1 -15.95 13.86 -3.18
N THR A 2 -15.03 14.30 -2.33
CA THR A 2 -13.72 14.80 -2.80
C THR A 2 -12.76 13.64 -3.06
N PHE A 3 -11.81 13.81 -3.98
CA PHE A 3 -10.79 12.78 -4.25
C PHE A 3 -10.00 12.41 -2.97
N LYS A 4 -9.66 13.40 -2.13
CA LYS A 4 -9.04 13.18 -0.81
C LYS A 4 -9.89 12.32 0.13
N GLN A 5 -11.22 12.49 0.13
CA GLN A 5 -12.13 11.65 0.93
C GLN A 5 -12.17 10.21 0.42
N LEU A 6 -12.12 10.00 -0.90
CA LEU A 6 -12.05 8.67 -1.50
C LEU A 6 -10.75 7.97 -1.09
N CYS A 7 -9.60 8.63 -1.26
CA CYS A 7 -8.31 8.08 -0.83
C CYS A 7 -8.32 7.70 0.65
N ARG A 8 -8.90 8.55 1.51
CA ARG A 8 -9.07 8.25 2.93
C ARG A 8 -9.88 6.98 3.17
N GLN A 9 -11.02 6.81 2.49
CA GLN A 9 -11.85 5.62 2.65
C GLN A 9 -11.15 4.36 2.17
N VAL A 10 -10.48 4.42 1.02
CA VAL A 10 -9.68 3.30 0.48
C VAL A 10 -8.61 2.87 1.48
N VAL A 11 -7.88 3.82 2.05
CA VAL A 11 -6.83 3.55 3.06
C VAL A 11 -7.41 2.95 4.33
N ILE A 12 -8.51 3.51 4.86
CA ILE A 12 -9.14 2.98 6.08
C ILE A 12 -9.65 1.56 5.84
N LEU A 13 -10.43 1.33 4.79
CA LEU A 13 -10.99 0.01 4.48
C LEU A 13 -9.89 -1.02 4.21
N GLY A 14 -8.87 -0.63 3.44
CA GLY A 14 -7.74 -1.50 3.15
C GLY A 14 -6.92 -1.84 4.40
N THR A 15 -6.70 -0.88 5.30
CA THR A 15 -5.99 -1.13 6.58
C THR A 15 -6.79 -2.07 7.48
N LEU A 16 -8.11 -1.87 7.59
CA LEU A 16 -8.99 -2.76 8.34
C LEU A 16 -8.97 -4.18 7.75
N LEU A 17 -8.96 -4.32 6.42
CA LEU A 17 -8.85 -5.62 5.75
C LEU A 17 -7.51 -6.30 6.04
N ILE A 18 -6.41 -5.57 5.99
CA ILE A 18 -5.08 -6.09 6.34
C ILE A 18 -5.06 -6.57 7.79
N TRP A 19 -5.61 -5.79 8.72
CA TRP A 19 -5.69 -6.17 10.13
C TRP A 19 -6.55 -7.40 10.35
N LEU A 20 -7.70 -7.48 9.68
CA LEU A 20 -8.57 -8.65 9.71
C LEU A 20 -7.82 -9.91 9.26
N ILE A 21 -7.11 -9.84 8.14
CA ILE A 21 -6.31 -10.96 7.63
C ILE A 21 -5.20 -11.33 8.63
N LYS A 22 -4.43 -10.34 9.08
CA LYS A 22 -3.21 -10.55 9.88
C LYS A 22 -3.48 -11.00 11.31
N PHE A 23 -4.48 -10.41 11.96
CA PHE A 23 -4.73 -10.60 13.40
C PHE A 23 -5.93 -11.48 13.71
N LEU A 24 -6.83 -11.73 12.75
CA LEU A 24 -7.98 -12.60 12.97
C LEU A 24 -7.91 -13.87 12.14
N ILE A 25 -7.85 -13.75 10.80
CA ILE A 25 -7.97 -14.92 9.92
C ILE A 25 -6.74 -15.84 10.03
N ARG A 26 -5.53 -15.27 9.95
CA ARG A 26 -4.27 -16.04 9.98
C ARG A 26 -4.05 -16.83 11.28
N PRO A 27 -4.19 -16.26 12.51
CA PRO A 27 -3.95 -17.02 13.73
C PRO A 27 -5.03 -18.07 14.01
N LEU A 28 -6.26 -17.89 13.51
CA LEU A 28 -7.35 -18.83 13.74
C LEU A 28 -7.30 -20.06 12.81
N HIS A 29 -6.36 -20.14 11.87
CA HIS A 29 -6.20 -21.26 10.92
C HIS A 29 -7.53 -21.69 10.26
N LEU A 30 -8.38 -20.70 9.94
CA LEU A 30 -9.75 -20.93 9.49
C LEU A 30 -9.85 -21.50 8.06
N LEU A 31 -8.75 -21.53 7.32
CA LEU A 31 -8.73 -21.86 5.90
C LEU A 31 -7.86 -23.09 5.60
N PRO A 32 -8.16 -23.87 4.54
CA PRO A 32 -7.37 -25.03 4.17
C PRO A 32 -5.96 -24.63 3.70
N HIS A 33 -4.98 -25.53 3.87
CA HIS A 33 -3.55 -25.36 3.59
C HIS A 33 -3.18 -24.63 2.27
N GLY A 34 -4.00 -24.71 1.21
CA GLY A 34 -3.76 -23.99 -0.04
C GLY A 34 -4.00 -22.47 0.04
N ALA A 35 -4.86 -22.01 0.93
CA ALA A 35 -5.16 -20.59 1.13
C ALA A 35 -4.15 -19.89 2.05
N ASP A 36 -3.39 -20.64 2.85
CA ASP A 36 -2.41 -20.08 3.80
C ASP A 36 -1.31 -19.28 3.10
N PHE A 37 -0.88 -19.72 1.91
CA PHE A 37 0.08 -18.97 1.10
C PHE A 37 -0.49 -17.62 0.68
N MET A 38 -1.73 -17.59 0.15
CA MET A 38 -2.39 -16.36 -0.27
C MET A 38 -2.61 -15.40 0.91
N LEU A 39 -3.01 -15.91 2.08
CA LEU A 39 -3.15 -15.12 3.30
C LEU A 39 -1.80 -14.64 3.85
N GLY A 40 -0.71 -15.36 3.55
CA GLY A 40 0.65 -14.97 3.86
C GLY A 40 1.04 -13.68 3.17
N VAL A 41 0.81 -13.62 1.85
CA VAL A 41 1.25 -12.51 0.98
C VAL A 41 0.23 -11.39 0.78
N ALA A 42 -1.06 -11.67 0.97
CA ALA A 42 -2.14 -10.70 0.76
C ALA A 42 -1.96 -9.39 1.55
N PRO A 43 -1.51 -9.40 2.82
CA PRO A 43 -1.22 -8.17 3.56
C PRO A 43 -0.21 -7.26 2.87
N ASN A 44 0.83 -7.81 2.24
CA ASN A 44 1.86 -7.02 1.55
C ASN A 44 1.38 -6.53 0.19
N LEU A 45 0.63 -7.35 -0.55
CA LEU A 45 0.00 -6.93 -1.80
C LEU A 45 -1.00 -5.79 -1.57
N LEU A 46 -1.87 -5.92 -0.56
CA LEU A 46 -2.82 -4.88 -0.18
C LEU A 46 -2.10 -3.67 0.42
N GLY A 47 -1.11 -3.89 1.27
CA GLY A 47 -0.31 -2.84 1.90
C GLY A 47 0.35 -1.97 0.84
N SER A 48 1.04 -2.59 -0.11
CA SER A 48 1.71 -1.89 -1.21
C SER A 48 0.72 -1.19 -2.14
N PHE A 49 -0.46 -1.79 -2.38
CA PHE A 49 -1.54 -1.15 -3.14
C PHE A 49 -2.03 0.15 -2.50
N LEU A 50 -2.10 0.23 -1.17
CA LEU A 50 -2.65 1.39 -0.47
C LEU A 50 -1.69 2.57 -0.38
N ILE A 51 -0.38 2.39 -0.64
CA ILE A 51 0.63 3.42 -0.33
C ILE A 51 0.39 4.74 -1.07
N PRO A 52 0.19 4.78 -2.41
CA PRO A 52 -0.12 6.04 -3.11
C PRO A 52 -1.39 6.74 -2.61
N PHE A 53 -2.44 5.98 -2.27
CA PHE A 53 -3.67 6.54 -1.69
C PHE A 53 -3.42 7.14 -0.29
N GLY A 54 -2.61 6.46 0.53
CA GLY A 54 -2.18 6.93 1.84
C GLY A 54 -1.35 8.20 1.72
N ALA A 55 -0.33 8.18 0.86
CA ALA A 55 0.54 9.32 0.62
C ALA A 55 -0.27 10.55 0.16
N TYR A 56 -1.22 10.38 -0.76
CA TYR A 56 -2.10 11.47 -1.16
C TYR A 56 -2.95 11.96 0.02
N TRP A 57 -3.61 11.08 0.77
CA TRP A 57 -4.44 11.51 1.89
C TRP A 57 -3.65 12.26 2.98
N PHE A 58 -2.45 11.77 3.34
CA PHE A 58 -1.62 12.34 4.40
C PHE A 58 -0.85 13.60 3.99
N PHE A 59 -0.36 13.69 2.77
CA PHE A 59 0.54 14.76 2.34
C PHE A 59 -0.12 15.81 1.45
N HIS A 60 -1.31 15.55 0.91
CA HIS A 60 -2.00 16.53 0.08
C HIS A 60 -2.38 17.79 0.88
N GLY A 61 -1.78 18.92 0.48
CA GLY A 61 -1.99 20.25 1.07
C GLY A 61 -1.10 20.56 2.28
N ARG A 62 0.03 19.84 2.44
CA ARG A 62 1.03 20.10 3.49
C ARG A 62 2.37 20.47 2.87
N ASP A 63 3.14 21.33 3.56
CA ASP A 63 4.41 21.88 3.04
C ASP A 63 5.67 21.40 3.81
N HIS A 64 5.57 20.33 4.61
CA HIS A 64 6.74 19.75 5.28
C HIS A 64 7.62 18.95 4.30
N LEU A 65 8.89 18.73 4.64
CA LEU A 65 9.87 18.03 3.78
C LEU A 65 9.36 16.69 3.23
N MET A 66 8.69 15.89 4.06
CA MET A 66 8.09 14.61 3.64
C MET A 66 6.94 14.79 2.66
N ALA A 67 6.13 15.83 2.82
CA ALA A 67 5.05 16.13 1.89
C ALA A 67 5.57 16.59 0.52
N ARG A 68 6.77 17.19 0.50
CA ARG A 68 7.46 17.58 -0.73
C ARG A 68 8.06 16.39 -1.46
N LEU A 69 8.61 15.43 -0.72
CA LEU A 69 9.16 14.18 -1.27
C LEU A 69 8.07 13.21 -1.75
N LEU A 70 6.91 13.20 -1.09
CA LEU A 70 5.78 12.32 -1.37
C LEU A 70 4.61 13.08 -2.00
N ARG A 71 4.91 14.12 -2.77
CA ARG A 71 3.89 14.88 -3.49
C ARG A 71 3.33 14.00 -4.61
N LEU A 72 2.03 14.12 -4.88
CA LEU A 72 1.32 13.34 -5.91
C LEU A 72 0.47 14.26 -6.78
N GLN A 73 1.14 15.14 -7.53
CA GLN A 73 0.52 16.02 -8.52
C GLN A 73 0.63 15.43 -9.93
N ASN A 74 1.78 14.83 -10.25
CA ASN A 74 2.10 14.37 -11.60
C ASN A 74 2.53 12.90 -11.62
N ALA A 75 2.48 12.27 -12.81
CA ALA A 75 2.88 10.87 -13.01
C ALA A 75 4.34 10.59 -12.59
N VAL A 76 5.24 11.57 -12.76
CA VAL A 76 6.65 11.47 -12.32
C VAL A 76 6.74 11.32 -10.80
N GLU A 77 5.98 12.12 -10.06
CA GLU A 77 5.99 12.10 -8.60
C GLU A 77 5.31 10.82 -8.08
N LEU A 78 4.22 10.38 -8.72
CA LEU A 78 3.60 9.08 -8.42
C LEU A 78 4.60 7.92 -8.62
N ARG A 79 5.36 7.93 -9.71
CA ARG A 79 6.41 6.93 -9.94
C ARG A 79 7.49 6.98 -8.86
N GLN A 80 7.92 8.17 -8.45
CA GLN A 80 8.88 8.34 -7.35
C GLN A 80 8.33 7.79 -6.04
N VAL A 81 7.08 8.10 -5.70
CA VAL A 81 6.40 7.55 -4.52
C VAL A 81 6.38 6.03 -4.59
N CYS A 82 5.99 5.42 -5.71
CA CYS A 82 6.00 3.96 -5.87
C CYS A 82 7.41 3.36 -5.70
N LEU A 83 8.45 3.99 -6.26
CA LEU A 83 9.84 3.52 -6.13
C LEU A 83 10.37 3.63 -4.70
N ILE A 84 10.14 4.76 -4.03
CA ILE A 84 10.51 4.97 -2.62
C ILE A 84 9.78 3.96 -1.75
N SER A 85 8.49 3.76 -2.01
CA SER A 85 7.65 2.80 -1.28
C SER A 85 8.12 1.37 -1.47
N PHE A 86 8.51 0.98 -2.70
CA PHE A 86 9.12 -0.31 -2.94
C PHE A 86 10.42 -0.49 -2.16
N GLY A 87 11.28 0.53 -2.15
CA GLY A 87 12.50 0.52 -1.34
C GLY A 87 12.19 0.35 0.16
N LEU A 88 11.17 1.04 0.67
CA LEU A 88 10.73 0.89 2.06
C LEU A 88 10.15 -0.50 2.36
N LEU A 89 9.45 -1.13 1.42
CA LEU A 89 8.94 -2.50 1.56
C LEU A 89 10.08 -3.52 1.59
N VAL A 90 11.09 -3.37 0.73
CA VAL A 90 12.29 -4.20 0.76
C VAL A 90 13.03 -4.02 2.09
N LEU A 91 13.24 -2.78 2.54
CA LEU A 91 13.84 -2.49 3.85
C LEU A 91 13.02 -3.09 4.99
N ASN A 92 11.68 -3.04 4.92
CA ASN A 92 10.79 -3.63 5.91
C ASN A 92 10.98 -5.15 6.04
N GLU A 93 11.17 -5.87 4.93
CA GLU A 93 11.46 -7.31 4.98
C GLU A 93 12.85 -7.60 5.57
N TYR A 94 13.85 -6.78 5.27
CA TYR A 94 15.15 -6.87 5.95
C TYR A 94 15.05 -6.60 7.45
N LEU A 95 14.24 -5.62 7.86
CA LEU A 95 14.03 -5.31 9.28
C LEU A 95 13.31 -6.44 10.01
N GLN A 96 12.39 -7.16 9.35
CA GLN A 96 11.70 -8.31 9.93
C GLN A 96 12.65 -9.48 10.27
N MET A 97 13.85 -9.51 9.69
CA MET A 97 14.90 -10.49 10.03
C MET A 97 15.48 -10.26 11.44
N PHE A 98 15.29 -9.08 12.04
CA PHE A 98 15.71 -8.86 13.42
C PHE A 98 14.93 -9.79 14.37
N PRO A 99 15.62 -10.45 15.32
CA PRO A 99 15.03 -11.50 16.16
C PRO A 99 13.85 -11.03 17.03
N VAL A 100 13.70 -9.72 17.24
CA VAL A 100 12.54 -9.11 17.93
C VAL A 100 11.22 -9.36 17.19
N PHE A 101 11.25 -9.47 15.86
CA PHE A 101 10.03 -9.64 15.05
C PHE A 101 9.65 -11.11 14.83
N GLY A 102 10.58 -12.06 15.08
CA GLY A 102 10.31 -13.50 14.96
C GLY A 102 9.87 -13.94 13.56
N ARG A 103 10.24 -13.19 12.52
CA ARG A 103 9.86 -13.42 11.12
C ARG A 103 11.10 -13.76 10.29
N THR A 104 10.91 -14.59 9.28
CA THR A 104 11.94 -14.89 8.28
C THR A 104 11.80 -13.95 7.10
N PHE A 105 12.90 -13.72 6.38
CA PHE A 105 12.87 -12.97 5.12
C PHE A 105 12.02 -13.70 4.08
N ASP A 106 10.90 -13.10 3.65
CA ASP A 106 9.97 -13.70 2.69
C ASP A 106 10.09 -13.03 1.31
N VAL A 107 10.66 -13.76 0.36
CA VAL A 107 10.81 -13.29 -1.03
C VAL A 107 9.43 -13.09 -1.69
N TYR A 108 8.43 -13.89 -1.32
CA TYR A 108 7.10 -13.78 -1.91
C TYR A 108 6.40 -12.49 -1.50
N ASP A 109 6.69 -11.95 -0.32
CA ASP A 109 6.17 -10.66 0.12
C ASP A 109 6.72 -9.49 -0.73
N ILE A 110 8.00 -9.55 -1.12
CA ILE A 110 8.59 -8.59 -2.06
C ILE A 110 8.00 -8.77 -3.45
N LEU A 111 7.89 -10.01 -3.93
CA LEU A 111 7.32 -10.30 -5.26
C LEU A 111 5.87 -9.84 -5.37
N MET A 112 5.07 -10.00 -4.31
CA MET A 112 3.66 -9.60 -4.28
C MET A 112 3.47 -8.10 -4.04
N SER A 113 4.50 -7.41 -3.53
CA SER A 113 4.52 -5.96 -3.44
C SER A 113 4.57 -5.29 -4.81
N VAL A 114 5.24 -5.90 -5.80
CA VAL A 114 5.35 -5.38 -7.19
C VAL A 114 3.98 -5.24 -7.89
N PRO A 115 3.14 -6.29 -8.01
CA PRO A 115 1.83 -6.15 -8.62
C PRO A 115 0.91 -5.23 -7.81
N GLY A 116 1.00 -5.20 -6.48
CA GLY A 116 0.24 -4.26 -5.66
C GLY A 116 0.57 -2.79 -5.96
N LEU A 117 1.86 -2.45 -6.08
CA LEU A 117 2.30 -1.11 -6.50
C LEU A 117 1.91 -0.79 -7.95
N GLY A 118 2.01 -1.76 -8.86
CA GLY A 118 1.59 -1.60 -10.24
C GLY A 118 0.10 -1.29 -10.34
N LEU A 119 -0.74 -2.10 -9.69
CA LEU A 119 -2.19 -1.89 -9.61
C LEU A 119 -2.54 -0.54 -8.97
N SER A 120 -1.78 -0.13 -7.95
CA SER A 120 -1.95 1.17 -7.33
C SER A 120 -1.62 2.31 -8.29
N TYR A 121 -0.51 2.23 -9.01
CA TYR A 121 -0.10 3.23 -9.98
C TYR A 121 -1.20 3.44 -11.04
N PHE A 122 -1.72 2.36 -11.61
CA PHE A 122 -2.78 2.44 -12.63
C PHE A 122 -4.11 2.95 -12.07
N SER A 123 -4.59 2.36 -10.98
CA SER A 123 -5.86 2.74 -10.37
C SER A 123 -5.85 4.18 -9.85
N PHE A 124 -4.75 4.62 -9.22
CA PHE A 124 -4.59 5.99 -8.75
C PHE A 124 -4.58 6.98 -9.91
N THR A 125 -3.81 6.72 -10.97
CA THR A 125 -3.76 7.59 -12.16
C THR A 125 -5.14 7.71 -12.80
N TRP A 126 -5.83 6.58 -12.99
CA TRP A 126 -7.17 6.56 -13.58
C TRP A 126 -8.19 7.33 -12.73
N LEU A 127 -8.18 7.13 -11.41
CA LEU A 127 -9.08 7.84 -10.50
C LEU A 127 -8.76 9.35 -10.47
N GLN A 128 -7.48 9.73 -10.41
CA GLN A 128 -7.08 11.13 -10.39
C GLN A 128 -7.54 11.86 -11.66
N GLN A 129 -7.38 11.25 -12.84
CA GLN A 129 -7.87 11.80 -14.11
C GLN A 129 -9.39 11.96 -14.13
N ARG A 130 -10.12 10.94 -13.65
CA ARG A 130 -11.59 10.97 -13.62
C ARG A 130 -12.14 12.05 -12.68
N TYR A 131 -11.50 12.23 -11.53
CA TYR A 131 -11.88 13.30 -10.58
C TYR A 131 -11.49 14.69 -11.09
N ALA A 132 -10.36 14.83 -11.79
CA ALA A 132 -9.99 16.09 -12.44
C ALA A 132 -10.99 16.47 -13.55
N ALA A 133 -11.40 15.52 -14.38
CA ALA A 133 -12.39 15.73 -15.45
C ALA A 133 -13.81 16.01 -14.93
N SER A 134 -14.14 15.59 -13.71
CA SER A 134 -15.46 15.85 -13.09
C SER A 134 -15.51 17.19 -12.33
N ALA A 135 -14.37 17.85 -12.18
CA ALA A 135 -14.24 19.11 -11.42
C ALA A 135 -14.02 20.35 -12.31
N GLY A 136 -13.85 20.16 -13.62
CA GLY A 136 -13.87 21.21 -14.65
C GLY A 136 -15.20 21.22 -15.38
#